data_AF-A0A528E8L0-F1
#
_entry.id   AF-A0A528E8L0-F1
#
_cell.length_a   1.000
_cell.length_b   1.000
_cell.length_c   1.000
_cell.angle_alpha   90.00
_cell.angle_beta   90.00
_cell.angle_gamma   90.00
#
_symmetry.space_group_name_H-M   'P 1'
#
loop_
_entity.id
_entity.type
_entity.pdbx_description
1 polymer ?
#
loop_
_entity_poly.entity_id
_entity_poly.type
_entity_poly.pdbx_seq_one_letter_code
_entity_poly.pdbx_strand_id
1 'polypeptide(L)'
;MQGLPVPVYTTDRNGYVTFFNEAAAELWGRHPIIGEARWCGSWRLRHLDGSRMAHQECSLAFALLEGRDVHGGGKAVAERPDGQLVPFIAHPVLLRDAAGNILGAMNTLLDLRTQTRADEADMRLAAIVESSIDAIVSKDMNGTITSWNEAAANLFGYSAAEAIGRPVIMLIPHDRLDEETMIMNRIRIGERVPAYETIRLRKNGMPVPVSLTVSPIRDGCGRIVGASKIARDISPNKESEQRIRLLMREVNHRVKNQYAVIISMIREIGKVAITPASFVDQVRDRITALADSHDLLVEGGWQGAAIRELIEAQIKPFAARSRLSTFGPEILLGPGAVQYLGIAFHELATNAAKYGALSRQDGRIEIQWEVAKIAEGADTFRLVWRESGGPATKHGDRQGFGTLVLKRVAPAAMGGTSQLEFTKAGLVWTLTAPLQSVQSASE
;
A
#
# COMPACT_ATOMS: atom_id res chain seq x y z
N MET A 1 49.56 35.15 -20.45
CA MET A 1 48.61 34.17 -21.04
C MET A 1 48.84 32.74 -20.54
N GLN A 2 50.08 32.31 -20.25
CA GLN A 2 50.37 30.91 -19.84
C GLN A 2 49.58 30.40 -18.62
N GLY A 3 49.38 31.22 -17.59
CA GLY A 3 48.68 30.84 -16.35
C GLY A 3 47.17 31.09 -16.36
N LEU A 4 46.56 31.40 -17.50
CA LEU A 4 45.10 31.58 -17.56
C LEU A 4 44.40 30.21 -17.53
N PRO A 5 43.34 30.03 -16.72
CA PRO A 5 42.57 28.79 -16.65
C PRO A 5 41.64 28.60 -17.86
N VAL A 6 41.60 29.57 -18.77
CA VAL A 6 40.77 29.55 -19.97
C VAL A 6 41.63 29.15 -21.18
N PRO A 7 41.21 28.16 -21.99
CA PRO A 7 41.89 27.78 -23.22
C PRO A 7 42.07 28.97 -24.18
N VAL A 8 43.31 29.36 -24.45
CA VAL A 8 43.66 30.47 -25.34
C VAL A 8 44.82 30.08 -26.24
N TYR A 9 44.73 30.49 -27.50
CA TYR A 9 45.83 30.41 -28.45
C TYR A 9 45.86 31.59 -29.41
N THR A 10 47.00 31.82 -30.06
CA THR A 10 47.17 32.85 -31.10
C THR A 10 47.73 32.24 -32.37
N THR A 11 47.53 32.96 -33.48
CA THR A 11 48.03 32.61 -34.80
C THR A 11 48.63 33.83 -35.49
N ASP A 12 49.48 33.59 -36.49
CA ASP A 12 49.88 34.61 -37.46
C ASP A 12 48.78 34.86 -38.51
N ARG A 13 49.02 35.81 -39.43
CA ARG A 13 48.07 36.16 -40.52
C ARG A 13 47.74 34.98 -41.44
N ASN A 14 48.64 34.03 -41.59
CA ASN A 14 48.44 32.86 -42.45
C ASN A 14 47.72 31.71 -41.72
N GLY A 15 47.45 31.89 -40.42
CA GLY A 15 46.76 30.96 -39.55
C GLY A 15 47.68 30.00 -38.80
N TYR A 16 49.01 30.12 -38.89
CA TYR A 16 49.90 29.23 -38.14
C TYR A 16 49.87 29.57 -36.65
N VAL A 17 49.68 28.56 -35.80
CA VAL A 17 49.64 28.74 -34.34
C VAL A 17 51.00 29.23 -33.86
N THR A 18 51.02 30.41 -33.24
CA THR A 18 52.22 31.08 -32.71
C THR A 18 52.36 30.90 -31.20
N PHE A 19 51.26 30.63 -30.50
CA PHE A 19 51.22 30.39 -29.05
C PHE A 19 49.94 29.67 -28.66
N PHE A 20 49.98 28.82 -27.62
CA PHE A 20 48.81 28.30 -26.91
C PHE A 20 49.16 28.09 -25.43
N ASN A 21 48.20 28.20 -24.53
CA ASN A 21 48.39 27.86 -23.11
C ASN A 21 48.05 26.38 -22.83
N GLU A 22 48.38 25.93 -21.62
CA GLU A 22 48.15 24.53 -21.23
C GLU A 22 46.67 24.14 -21.27
N ALA A 23 45.77 25.04 -20.86
CA ALA A 23 44.33 24.79 -20.95
C ALA A 23 43.84 24.52 -22.39
N ALA A 24 44.45 25.15 -23.41
CA ALA A 24 44.15 24.85 -24.81
C ALA A 24 44.68 23.47 -25.23
N ALA A 25 45.88 23.10 -24.80
CA ALA A 25 46.44 21.77 -25.05
C ALA A 25 45.61 20.66 -24.40
N GLU A 26 45.18 20.87 -23.14
CA GLU A 26 44.29 19.98 -22.40
C GLU A 26 42.93 19.83 -23.11
N LEU A 27 42.35 20.93 -23.62
CA LEU A 27 41.08 20.88 -24.37
C LEU A 27 41.23 20.02 -25.63
N TRP A 28 42.31 20.22 -26.38
CA TRP A 28 42.61 19.45 -27.59
C TRP A 28 43.10 18.02 -27.33
N GLY A 29 43.49 17.70 -26.09
CA GLY A 29 44.08 16.43 -25.72
C GLY A 29 45.45 16.19 -26.36
N ARG A 30 46.15 17.25 -26.76
CA ARG A 30 47.46 17.20 -27.41
C ARG A 30 48.17 18.55 -27.40
N HIS A 31 49.49 18.52 -27.54
CA HIS A 31 50.33 19.70 -27.75
C HIS A 31 50.67 19.82 -29.25
N PRO A 32 50.09 20.76 -30.00
CA PRO A 32 50.47 21.00 -31.39
C PRO A 32 51.87 21.60 -31.49
N ILE A 33 52.55 21.37 -32.63
CA ILE A 33 53.83 22.01 -32.93
C ILE A 33 53.56 23.43 -33.42
N ILE A 34 54.12 24.43 -32.72
CA ILE A 34 54.04 25.86 -33.07
C ILE A 34 54.69 26.07 -34.44
N GLY A 35 54.06 26.86 -35.30
CA GLY A 35 54.53 27.13 -36.66
C GLY A 35 54.17 26.05 -37.70
N GLU A 36 53.70 24.87 -37.28
CA GLU A 36 53.20 23.83 -38.19
C GLU A 36 51.67 23.70 -38.16
N ALA A 37 51.07 23.72 -36.96
CA ALA A 37 49.62 23.63 -36.82
C ALA A 37 48.95 24.89 -37.38
N ARG A 38 47.98 24.69 -38.28
CA ARG A 38 47.26 25.78 -38.95
C ARG A 38 45.80 25.85 -38.49
N TRP A 39 45.33 27.07 -38.25
CA TRP A 39 44.00 27.49 -37.78
C TRP A 39 43.67 27.12 -36.34
N CYS A 40 44.01 25.93 -35.86
CA CYS A 40 43.85 25.55 -34.45
C CYS A 40 44.75 24.36 -34.09
N GLY A 41 44.89 24.08 -32.80
CA GLY A 41 45.63 22.90 -32.31
C GLY A 41 44.84 21.60 -32.24
N SER A 42 43.55 21.60 -32.61
CA SER A 42 42.70 20.39 -32.57
C SER A 42 43.18 19.34 -33.57
N TRP A 43 43.16 18.06 -33.18
CA TRP A 43 43.55 16.96 -34.07
C TRP A 43 42.57 16.80 -35.24
N ARG A 44 41.28 16.73 -34.93
CA ARG A 44 40.18 16.71 -35.90
C ARG A 44 39.03 17.58 -35.38
N LEU A 45 38.31 18.20 -36.30
CA LEU A 45 37.13 19.00 -35.99
C LEU A 45 35.86 18.37 -36.60
N ARG A 46 34.75 18.58 -35.90
CA ARG A 46 33.40 18.22 -36.35
C ARG A 46 32.42 19.36 -36.09
N HIS A 47 31.35 19.40 -36.86
CA HIS A 47 30.17 20.19 -36.52
C HIS A 47 29.42 19.53 -35.35
N LEU A 48 28.49 20.27 -34.72
CA LEU A 48 27.70 19.76 -33.59
C LEU A 48 26.79 18.58 -33.97
N ASP A 49 26.44 18.45 -35.25
CA ASP A 49 25.67 17.31 -35.79
C ASP A 49 26.54 16.04 -36.00
N GLY A 50 27.84 16.12 -35.72
CA GLY A 50 28.78 15.02 -35.84
C GLY A 50 29.48 14.89 -37.21
N SER A 51 29.07 15.67 -38.21
CA SER A 51 29.74 15.72 -39.52
C SER A 51 31.16 16.29 -39.41
N ARG A 52 32.05 15.85 -40.31
CA ARG A 52 33.47 16.27 -40.28
C ARG A 52 33.60 17.72 -40.73
N MET A 53 34.34 18.52 -39.99
CA MET A 53 34.68 19.90 -40.31
C MET A 53 36.16 19.98 -40.71
N ALA A 54 36.45 20.60 -41.86
CA ALA A 54 37.82 20.91 -42.24
C ALA A 54 38.34 22.09 -41.38
N HIS A 55 39.63 22.09 -41.05
CA HIS A 55 40.21 23.17 -40.24
C HIS A 55 40.08 24.56 -40.86
N GLN A 56 39.98 24.67 -42.19
CA GLN A 56 39.75 25.93 -42.90
C GLN A 56 38.32 26.47 -42.75
N GLU A 57 37.37 25.63 -42.30
CA GLU A 57 35.98 25.99 -42.07
C GLU A 57 35.73 26.45 -40.62
N CYS A 58 36.73 26.33 -39.73
CA CYS A 58 36.59 26.75 -38.35
C CYS A 58 36.47 28.28 -38.25
N SER A 59 35.87 28.76 -37.15
CA SER A 59 35.61 30.20 -36.96
C SER A 59 36.87 31.06 -36.98
N LEU A 60 38.03 30.56 -36.54
CA LEU A 60 39.28 31.30 -36.64
C LEU A 60 39.72 31.48 -38.10
N ALA A 61 39.68 30.40 -38.88
CA ALA A 61 40.05 30.43 -40.29
C ALA A 61 39.13 31.40 -41.05
N PHE A 62 37.83 31.32 -40.80
CA PHE A 62 36.86 32.26 -41.33
C PHE A 62 37.19 33.72 -40.98
N ALA A 63 37.50 34.02 -39.71
CA ALA A 63 37.82 35.37 -39.28
C ALA A 63 39.05 35.94 -40.01
N LEU A 64 40.12 35.14 -40.15
CA LEU A 64 41.36 35.55 -40.80
C LEU A 64 41.22 35.71 -42.32
N LEU A 65 40.49 34.80 -42.98
CA LEU A 65 40.32 34.82 -44.43
C LEU A 65 39.39 35.96 -44.89
N GLU A 66 38.28 36.17 -44.17
CA GLU A 66 37.31 37.21 -44.49
C GLU A 66 37.67 38.58 -43.90
N GLY A 67 38.66 38.62 -43.01
CA GLY A 67 39.12 39.85 -42.35
C GLY A 67 38.08 40.52 -41.44
N ARG A 68 37.08 39.75 -40.97
CA ARG A 68 35.96 40.21 -40.13
C ARG A 68 35.82 39.37 -38.86
N ASP A 69 35.36 39.99 -37.78
CA ASP A 69 35.15 39.29 -36.51
C ASP A 69 33.94 38.35 -36.57
N VAL A 70 34.00 37.24 -35.82
CA VAL A 70 32.90 36.27 -35.72
C VAL A 70 32.04 36.62 -34.50
N HIS A 71 30.91 37.27 -34.74
CA HIS A 71 29.95 37.62 -33.69
C HIS A 71 29.25 36.36 -33.15
N GLY A 72 29.19 36.21 -31.82
CA GLY A 72 28.55 35.07 -31.14
C GLY A 72 29.41 33.81 -30.99
N GLY A 73 30.61 33.78 -31.57
CA GLY A 73 31.52 32.63 -31.53
C GLY A 73 31.09 31.46 -32.42
N GLY A 74 32.05 30.64 -32.85
CA GLY A 74 31.81 29.44 -33.66
C GLY A 74 31.77 28.18 -32.81
N LYS A 75 30.72 27.37 -32.96
CA LYS A 75 30.60 26.08 -32.25
C LYS A 75 31.22 24.96 -33.07
N ALA A 76 32.02 24.12 -32.43
CA ALA A 76 32.62 22.94 -33.03
C ALA A 76 32.86 21.85 -31.99
N VAL A 77 33.22 20.66 -32.44
CA VAL A 77 33.63 19.54 -31.59
C VAL A 77 35.06 19.18 -31.93
N ALA A 78 35.95 19.20 -30.94
CA ALA A 78 37.30 18.66 -31.08
C ALA A 78 37.25 17.14 -30.83
N GLU A 79 37.67 16.36 -31.81
CA GLU A 79 37.97 14.93 -31.63
C GLU A 79 39.44 14.81 -31.22
N ARG A 80 39.66 14.33 -30.00
CA ARG A 80 40.98 14.11 -29.41
C ARG A 80 41.63 12.83 -29.96
N PRO A 81 42.97 12.68 -29.88
CA PRO A 81 43.66 11.46 -30.33
C PRO A 81 43.21 10.17 -29.63
N ASP A 82 42.72 10.27 -28.39
CA ASP A 82 42.16 9.17 -27.60
C ASP A 82 40.71 8.80 -27.99
N GLY A 83 40.12 9.50 -28.97
CA GLY A 83 38.75 9.31 -29.43
C GLY A 83 37.70 10.10 -28.66
N GLN A 84 38.07 10.84 -27.61
CA GLN A 84 37.12 11.67 -26.87
C GLN A 84 36.65 12.87 -27.69
N LEU A 85 35.35 13.13 -27.67
CA LEU A 85 34.72 14.28 -28.31
C LEU A 85 34.52 15.41 -27.30
N VAL A 86 35.00 16.61 -27.63
CA VAL A 86 34.93 17.80 -26.78
C VAL A 86 34.21 18.92 -27.52
N PRO A 87 32.90 19.13 -27.28
CA PRO A 87 32.20 20.28 -27.81
C PRO A 87 32.72 21.58 -27.18
N PHE A 88 32.94 22.61 -27.99
CA PHE A 88 33.41 23.91 -27.54
C PHE A 88 32.82 25.07 -28.37
N ILE A 89 32.91 26.28 -27.83
CA ILE A 89 32.68 27.55 -28.56
C ILE A 89 34.02 28.28 -28.70
N ALA A 90 34.37 28.70 -29.91
CA ALA A 90 35.54 29.52 -30.22
C ALA A 90 35.16 30.97 -30.45
N HIS A 91 35.85 31.88 -29.77
CA HIS A 91 35.72 33.33 -29.91
C HIS A 91 37.00 33.93 -30.50
N PRO A 92 37.15 33.92 -31.84
CA PRO A 92 38.31 34.51 -32.50
C PRO A 92 38.20 36.04 -32.52
N VAL A 93 39.32 36.71 -32.24
CA VAL A 93 39.50 38.17 -32.31
C VAL A 93 40.71 38.47 -33.17
N LEU A 94 40.55 39.32 -34.19
CA LEU A 94 41.64 39.71 -35.08
C LEU A 94 42.62 40.66 -34.40
N LEU A 95 43.91 40.38 -34.55
CA LEU A 95 45.01 41.24 -34.09
C LEU A 95 45.48 42.11 -35.25
N ARG A 96 45.52 43.43 -35.05
CA ARG A 96 45.90 44.41 -36.08
C ARG A 96 47.06 45.29 -35.65
N ASP A 97 47.88 45.73 -36.60
CA ASP A 97 48.90 46.75 -36.38
C ASP A 97 48.28 48.17 -36.32
N ALA A 98 49.12 49.18 -36.06
CA ALA A 98 48.70 50.58 -36.00
C ALA A 98 48.18 51.13 -37.35
N ALA A 99 48.51 50.48 -38.47
CA ALA A 99 48.03 50.82 -39.80
C ALA A 99 46.74 50.06 -40.18
N GLY A 100 46.22 49.21 -39.28
CA GLY A 100 44.99 48.42 -39.47
C GLY A 100 45.20 47.08 -40.20
N ASN A 101 46.44 46.72 -40.53
CA ASN A 101 46.73 45.43 -41.17
C ASN A 101 46.59 44.29 -40.18
N ILE A 102 45.99 43.19 -40.62
CA ILE A 102 45.85 41.97 -39.80
C ILE A 102 47.24 41.34 -39.63
N LEU A 103 47.67 41.21 -38.38
CA LEU A 103 48.89 40.51 -37.96
C LEU A 103 48.62 39.03 -37.66
N GLY A 104 47.39 38.70 -37.26
CA GLY A 104 47.00 37.37 -36.83
C GLY A 104 45.69 37.38 -36.07
N ALA A 105 45.44 36.36 -35.26
CA ALA A 105 44.24 36.26 -34.44
C ALA A 105 44.52 35.61 -33.08
N MET A 106 43.80 36.04 -32.05
CA MET A 106 43.71 35.38 -30.75
C MET A 106 42.37 34.67 -30.64
N ASN A 107 42.36 33.46 -30.11
CA ASN A 107 41.14 32.68 -29.90
C ASN A 107 41.01 32.26 -28.46
N THR A 108 39.79 32.34 -27.93
CA THR A 108 39.42 31.81 -26.62
C THR A 108 38.41 30.69 -26.83
N LEU A 109 38.62 29.54 -26.19
CA LEU A 109 37.72 28.39 -26.30
C LEU A 109 36.98 28.16 -24.98
N LEU A 110 35.68 27.89 -25.07
CA LEU A 110 34.82 27.51 -23.95
C LEU A 110 34.39 26.04 -24.09
N ASP A 111 34.79 25.17 -23.16
CA ASP A 111 34.36 23.76 -23.12
C ASP A 111 32.88 23.68 -22.70
N LEU A 112 32.06 22.99 -23.50
CA LEU A 112 30.61 22.86 -23.27
C LEU A 112 30.24 21.64 -22.41
N ARG A 113 31.17 20.73 -22.11
CA ARG A 113 30.89 19.53 -21.30
C ARG A 113 30.61 19.84 -19.84
N THR A 114 31.28 20.85 -19.29
CA THR A 114 31.13 21.27 -17.90
C THR A 114 29.73 21.82 -17.63
N GLN A 115 29.22 22.62 -18.56
CA GLN A 115 27.85 23.15 -18.50
C GLN A 115 26.82 22.02 -18.61
N THR A 116 26.97 21.15 -19.62
CA THR A 116 26.01 20.07 -19.89
C THR A 116 25.88 19.11 -18.71
N ARG A 117 26.98 18.75 -18.05
CA ARG A 117 26.96 17.84 -16.89
C ARG A 117 26.27 18.42 -15.66
N ALA A 118 26.40 19.72 -15.43
CA ALA A 118 25.71 20.40 -14.32
C ALA A 118 24.20 20.42 -14.58
N ASP A 119 23.80 20.78 -15.80
CA ASP A 119 22.40 20.80 -16.22
C ASP A 119 21.77 19.39 -16.15
N GLU A 120 22.49 18.35 -16.58
CA GLU A 120 22.05 16.95 -16.48
C GLU A 120 21.89 16.46 -15.02
N ALA A 121 22.81 16.85 -14.12
CA ALA A 121 22.73 16.49 -12.71
C ALA A 121 21.52 17.15 -12.03
N ASP A 122 21.27 18.42 -12.31
CA ASP A 122 20.12 19.17 -11.79
C ASP A 122 18.80 18.60 -12.31
N MET A 123 18.72 18.27 -13.62
CA MET A 123 17.56 17.59 -14.20
C MET A 123 17.29 16.23 -13.55
N ARG A 124 18.35 15.45 -13.29
CA ARG A 124 18.21 14.15 -12.61
C ARG A 124 17.70 14.30 -11.19
N LEU A 125 18.21 15.26 -10.42
CA LEU A 125 17.73 15.52 -9.06
C LEU A 125 16.28 16.01 -9.05
N ALA A 126 15.91 16.90 -9.98
CA ALA A 126 14.53 17.35 -10.14
C ALA A 126 13.59 16.16 -10.44
N ALA A 127 13.97 15.26 -11.36
CA ALA A 127 13.18 14.07 -11.66
C ALA A 127 13.01 13.13 -10.45
N ILE A 128 14.04 12.97 -9.61
CA ILE A 128 13.94 12.19 -8.36
C ILE A 128 12.96 12.83 -7.37
N VAL A 129 12.98 14.16 -7.24
CA VAL A 129 12.07 14.89 -6.35
C VAL A 129 10.63 14.83 -6.85
N GLU A 130 10.42 14.97 -8.16
CA GLU A 130 9.09 14.96 -8.77
C GLU A 130 8.44 13.58 -8.72
N SER A 131 9.22 12.51 -8.95
CA SER A 131 8.74 11.12 -8.89
C SER A 131 8.57 10.56 -7.47
N SER A 132 8.93 11.33 -6.43
CA SER A 132 8.79 10.91 -5.04
C SER A 132 7.31 10.78 -4.66
N ILE A 133 6.97 9.70 -3.94
CA ILE A 133 5.63 9.50 -3.36
C ILE A 133 5.44 10.39 -2.12
N ASP A 134 6.52 10.68 -1.40
CA ASP A 134 6.47 11.56 -0.23
C ASP A 134 6.42 13.03 -0.68
N ALA A 135 5.61 13.83 0.01
CA ALA A 135 5.54 15.26 -0.23
C ALA A 135 6.85 15.94 0.18
N ILE A 136 7.49 16.63 -0.76
CA ILE A 136 8.74 17.36 -0.56
C ILE A 136 8.48 18.85 -0.72
N VAL A 137 8.74 19.60 0.35
CA VAL A 137 8.50 21.04 0.41
C VAL A 137 9.75 21.73 0.90
N SER A 138 10.26 22.72 0.18
CA SER A 138 11.31 23.60 0.70
C SER A 138 10.75 24.96 1.09
N LYS A 139 11.42 25.62 2.03
CA LYS A 139 11.09 26.98 2.48
C LYS A 139 12.34 27.77 2.84
N ASP A 140 12.25 29.09 2.78
CA ASP A 140 13.29 30.01 3.27
C ASP A 140 13.34 30.08 4.81
N MET A 141 14.26 30.89 5.35
CA MET A 141 14.40 31.09 6.80
C MET A 141 13.24 31.86 7.46
N ASN A 142 12.35 32.48 6.67
CA ASN A 142 11.12 33.13 7.14
C ASN A 142 9.91 32.17 7.10
N GLY A 143 10.10 30.95 6.63
CA GLY A 143 9.04 29.95 6.50
C GLY A 143 8.21 30.07 5.23
N THR A 144 8.65 30.89 4.27
CA THR A 144 8.01 31.04 2.95
C THR A 144 8.35 29.85 2.07
N ILE A 145 7.35 29.18 1.50
CA ILE A 145 7.54 28.02 0.63
C ILE A 145 8.28 28.44 -0.65
N THR A 146 9.35 27.72 -0.96
CA THR A 146 10.22 27.97 -2.13
C THR A 146 10.14 26.86 -3.19
N SER A 147 9.76 25.64 -2.81
CA SER A 147 9.50 24.55 -3.77
C SER A 147 8.40 23.62 -3.29
N TRP A 148 7.75 22.97 -4.24
CA TRP A 148 6.55 22.16 -4.02
C TRP A 148 6.46 21.08 -5.11
N ASN A 149 6.72 19.81 -4.76
CA ASN A 149 6.62 18.71 -5.73
C ASN A 149 5.18 18.21 -5.92
N GLU A 150 4.95 17.37 -6.93
CA GLU A 150 3.65 16.78 -7.25
C GLU A 150 3.02 16.04 -6.06
N ALA A 151 3.80 15.26 -5.30
CA ALA A 151 3.28 14.59 -4.11
C ALA A 151 2.79 15.55 -3.02
N ALA A 152 3.42 16.72 -2.85
CA ALA A 152 2.91 17.76 -1.96
C ALA A 152 1.58 18.33 -2.46
N ALA A 153 1.42 18.49 -3.76
CA ALA A 153 0.15 18.94 -4.34
C ALA A 153 -0.96 17.91 -4.11
N ASN A 154 -0.68 16.64 -4.33
CA ASN A 154 -1.62 15.54 -4.09
C ASN A 154 -1.98 15.39 -2.60
N LEU A 155 -0.99 15.53 -1.71
CA LEU A 155 -1.20 15.41 -0.26
C LEU A 155 -1.98 16.61 0.32
N PHE A 156 -1.58 17.84 0.02
CA PHE A 156 -2.18 19.01 0.67
C PHE A 156 -3.29 19.68 -0.15
N GLY A 157 -3.45 19.33 -1.43
CA GLY A 157 -4.49 19.86 -2.32
C GLY A 157 -4.23 21.27 -2.86
N TYR A 158 -3.01 21.79 -2.69
CA TYR A 158 -2.56 23.07 -3.26
C TYR A 158 -1.66 22.80 -4.46
N SER A 159 -1.89 23.49 -5.57
CA SER A 159 -0.92 23.47 -6.68
C SER A 159 0.37 24.21 -6.29
N ALA A 160 1.48 23.92 -6.98
CA ALA A 160 2.73 24.62 -6.75
C ALA A 160 2.59 26.15 -6.91
N ALA A 161 1.79 26.60 -7.88
CA ALA A 161 1.51 28.02 -8.12
C ALA A 161 0.74 28.69 -6.96
N GLU A 162 -0.08 27.93 -6.23
CA GLU A 162 -0.82 28.43 -5.07
C GLU A 162 0.03 28.40 -3.79
N ALA A 163 0.94 27.44 -3.68
CA ALA A 163 1.72 27.17 -2.47
C ALA A 163 3.02 27.97 -2.41
N ILE A 164 3.76 28.09 -3.52
CA ILE A 164 5.04 28.81 -3.56
C ILE A 164 4.81 30.30 -3.25
N GLY A 165 5.65 30.87 -2.38
CA GLY A 165 5.51 32.24 -1.89
C GLY A 165 4.54 32.41 -0.72
N ARG A 166 3.83 31.35 -0.30
CA ARG A 166 2.98 31.36 0.90
C ARG A 166 3.74 30.86 2.14
N PRO A 167 3.31 31.24 3.35
CA PRO A 167 3.94 30.75 4.57
C PRO A 167 3.50 29.32 4.87
N VAL A 168 4.45 28.45 5.19
CA VAL A 168 4.20 27.00 5.42
C VAL A 168 3.22 26.70 6.57
N ILE A 169 3.01 27.69 7.46
CA ILE A 169 2.05 27.60 8.57
C ILE A 169 0.60 27.36 8.09
N MET A 170 0.28 27.66 6.82
CA MET A 170 -1.03 27.34 6.23
C MET A 170 -1.37 25.85 6.26
N LEU A 171 -0.35 24.98 6.39
CA LEU A 171 -0.51 23.53 6.49
C LEU A 171 -0.59 23.05 7.94
N ILE A 172 -0.48 23.93 8.93
CA ILE A 172 -0.34 23.57 10.34
C ILE A 172 -1.62 23.97 11.08
N PRO A 173 -2.26 23.04 11.82
CA PRO A 173 -3.37 23.38 12.71
C PRO A 173 -3.01 24.48 13.71
N HIS A 174 -3.99 25.34 14.05
CA HIS A 174 -3.77 26.49 14.94
C HIS A 174 -3.20 26.10 16.32
N ASP A 175 -3.61 24.96 16.87
CA ASP A 175 -3.15 24.39 18.14
C ASP A 175 -1.72 23.80 18.07
N ARG A 176 -1.09 23.81 16.89
CA ARG A 176 0.22 23.20 16.63
C ARG A 176 1.25 24.15 16.01
N LEU A 177 0.95 25.45 15.94
CA LEU A 177 1.84 26.44 15.34
C LEU A 177 3.22 26.50 16.01
N ASP A 178 3.30 26.20 17.31
CA ASP A 178 4.56 26.15 18.06
C ASP A 178 5.53 25.09 17.52
N GLU A 179 5.04 24.03 16.85
CA GLU A 179 5.88 23.03 16.20
C GLU A 179 6.82 23.67 15.16
N GLU A 180 6.32 24.66 14.41
CA GLU A 180 7.10 25.33 13.38
C GLU A 180 8.23 26.17 14.00
N THR A 181 7.94 26.88 15.09
CA THR A 181 8.94 27.64 15.84
C THR A 181 10.04 26.73 16.36
N MET A 182 9.67 25.59 16.96
CA MET A 182 10.62 24.58 17.45
C MET A 182 11.49 24.02 16.30
N ILE A 183 10.88 23.67 15.17
CA ILE A 183 11.60 23.19 13.98
C ILE A 183 12.61 24.24 13.54
N MET A 184 12.19 25.50 13.38
CA MET A 184 13.07 26.56 12.86
C MET A 184 14.25 26.87 13.78
N ASN A 185 14.08 26.78 15.10
CA ASN A 185 15.19 26.94 16.04
C ASN A 185 16.26 25.87 15.84
N ARG A 186 15.87 24.62 15.61
CA ARG A 186 16.80 23.50 15.34
C ARG A 186 17.48 23.65 13.97
N ILE A 187 16.72 24.05 12.94
CA ILE A 187 17.28 24.32 11.62
C ILE A 187 18.33 25.45 11.67
N ARG A 188 18.10 26.52 12.43
CA ARG A 188 19.05 27.65 12.55
C ARG A 188 20.43 27.23 13.07
N ILE A 189 20.49 26.22 13.92
CA ILE A 189 21.76 25.67 14.44
C ILE A 189 22.29 24.50 13.62
N GLY A 190 21.68 24.19 12.47
CA GLY A 190 22.12 23.14 11.55
C GLY A 190 21.69 21.73 11.91
N GLU A 191 20.78 21.57 12.87
CA GLU A 191 20.25 20.26 13.25
C GLU A 191 19.14 19.79 12.33
N ARG A 192 19.06 18.47 12.14
CA ARG A 192 17.93 17.80 11.50
C ARG A 192 16.86 17.46 12.55
N VAL A 193 15.60 17.64 12.18
CA VAL A 193 14.46 17.11 12.95
C VAL A 193 14.17 15.69 12.44
N PRO A 194 14.37 14.64 13.26
CA PRO A 194 14.09 13.26 12.86
C PRO A 194 12.58 13.06 12.62
N ALA A 195 12.23 11.94 12.01
CA ALA A 195 10.84 11.60 11.72
C ALA A 195 9.99 11.58 12.99
N TYR A 196 8.87 12.29 12.98
CA TYR A 196 7.85 12.26 14.03
C TYR A 196 6.45 12.38 13.44
N GLU A 197 5.45 11.83 14.12
CA GLU A 197 4.06 11.93 13.69
C GLU A 197 3.44 13.25 14.13
N THR A 198 2.75 13.92 13.21
CA THR A 198 1.97 15.14 13.50
C THR A 198 0.77 15.24 12.57
N ILE A 199 -0.07 16.24 12.78
CA ILE A 199 -1.22 16.56 11.94
C ILE A 199 -0.91 17.81 11.11
N ARG A 200 -1.27 17.75 9.83
CA ARG A 200 -1.28 18.90 8.91
C ARG A 200 -2.68 19.10 8.36
N LEU A 201 -2.89 20.22 7.68
CA LEU A 201 -4.16 20.57 7.05
C LEU A 201 -4.04 20.49 5.53
N ARG A 202 -5.05 19.90 4.89
CA ARG A 202 -5.28 20.03 3.46
C ARG A 202 -5.97 21.35 3.15
N LYS A 203 -6.03 21.74 1.88
CA LYS A 203 -6.69 22.97 1.39
C LYS A 203 -8.16 23.10 1.83
N ASN A 204 -8.87 21.99 1.91
CA ASN A 204 -10.25 21.94 2.37
C ASN A 204 -10.41 21.97 3.91
N GLY A 205 -9.32 22.15 4.66
CA GLY A 205 -9.31 22.16 6.12
C GLY A 205 -9.34 20.79 6.77
N MET A 206 -9.38 19.68 6.00
CA MET A 206 -9.34 18.35 6.59
C MET A 206 -7.96 18.05 7.19
N PRO A 207 -7.90 17.51 8.42
CA PRO A 207 -6.65 17.07 9.01
C PRO A 207 -6.10 15.84 8.27
N VAL A 208 -4.79 15.81 8.06
CA VAL A 208 -4.06 14.66 7.54
C VAL A 208 -2.92 14.30 8.50
N PRO A 209 -2.88 13.07 9.03
CA PRO A 209 -1.74 12.61 9.80
C PRO A 209 -0.55 12.38 8.87
N VAL A 210 0.61 12.91 9.25
CA VAL A 210 1.84 12.77 8.49
C VAL A 210 3.00 12.35 9.39
N SER A 211 3.93 11.57 8.84
CA SER A 211 5.29 11.45 9.37
C SER A 211 6.15 12.54 8.76
N LEU A 212 6.62 13.48 9.58
CA LEU A 212 7.34 14.67 9.13
C LEU A 212 8.82 14.58 9.50
N THR A 213 9.69 14.83 8.53
CA THR A 213 11.14 15.01 8.71
C THR A 213 11.56 16.36 8.15
N VAL A 214 12.49 17.05 8.82
CA VAL A 214 12.95 18.39 8.38
C VAL A 214 14.48 18.48 8.43
N SER A 215 15.09 18.93 7.32
CA SER A 215 16.54 19.06 7.17
C SER A 215 16.93 20.48 6.73
N PRO A 216 18.07 21.03 7.20
CA PRO A 216 18.55 22.34 6.74
C PRO A 216 19.00 22.30 5.28
N ILE A 217 18.75 23.38 4.54
CA ILE A 217 19.28 23.60 3.19
C ILE A 217 20.44 24.59 3.31
N ARG A 218 21.57 24.27 2.67
CA ARG A 218 22.79 25.10 2.67
C ARG A 218 23.08 25.64 1.28
N ASP A 219 23.59 26.87 1.21
CA ASP A 219 24.14 27.45 -0.03
C ASP A 219 25.55 26.91 -0.35
N GLY A 220 26.12 27.32 -1.49
CA GLY A 220 27.47 26.94 -1.91
C GLY A 220 28.59 27.42 -0.97
N CYS A 221 28.29 28.33 -0.03
CA CYS A 221 29.22 28.77 1.01
C CYS A 221 29.00 28.02 2.34
N GLY A 222 28.08 27.06 2.39
CA GLY A 222 27.74 26.28 3.59
C GLY A 222 26.79 26.98 4.56
N ARG A 223 26.25 28.17 4.22
CA ARG A 223 25.32 28.91 5.07
C ARG A 223 23.92 28.33 4.95
N ILE A 224 23.19 28.27 6.07
CA ILE A 224 21.82 27.77 6.08
C ILE A 224 20.90 28.84 5.48
N VAL A 225 20.21 28.49 4.39
CA VAL A 225 19.33 29.40 3.63
C VAL A 225 17.86 29.01 3.73
N GLY A 226 17.55 27.85 4.31
CA GLY A 226 16.19 27.37 4.43
C GLY A 226 16.11 25.97 5.01
N ALA A 227 14.96 25.33 4.80
CA ALA A 227 14.70 23.96 5.23
C ALA A 227 13.97 23.18 4.14
N SER A 228 14.29 21.88 4.03
CA SER A 228 13.49 20.90 3.29
C SER A 228 12.66 20.09 4.27
N LYS A 229 11.39 19.87 3.93
CA LYS A 229 10.43 19.04 4.66
C LYS A 229 10.06 17.86 3.79
N ILE A 230 10.03 16.68 4.39
CA ILE A 230 9.47 15.47 3.79
C ILE A 230 8.29 15.07 4.66
N ALA A 231 7.10 15.04 4.08
CA ALA A 231 5.86 14.63 4.75
C ALA A 231 5.27 13.40 4.07
N ARG A 232 5.19 12.30 4.82
CA ARG A 232 4.57 11.05 4.37
C ARG A 232 3.17 10.93 4.93
N ASP A 233 2.18 10.69 4.07
CA ASP A 233 0.82 10.38 4.51
C ASP A 233 0.80 9.04 5.25
N ILE A 234 0.33 9.05 6.51
CA ILE A 234 0.18 7.83 7.33
C ILE A 234 -1.29 7.48 7.60
N SER A 235 -2.22 8.13 6.90
CA SER A 235 -3.66 7.81 6.96
C SER A 235 -3.93 6.35 6.59
N PRO A 236 -3.36 5.79 5.51
CA PRO A 236 -3.61 4.39 5.13
C PRO A 236 -3.17 3.40 6.22
N ASN A 237 -2.02 3.67 6.85
CA ASN A 237 -1.52 2.84 7.96
C ASN A 237 -2.48 2.89 9.16
N LYS A 238 -2.93 4.09 9.54
CA LYS A 238 -3.85 4.26 10.68
C LYS A 238 -5.22 3.63 10.41
N GLU A 239 -5.75 3.74 9.20
CA GLU A 239 -7.00 3.10 8.80
C GLU A 239 -6.89 1.57 8.83
N SER A 240 -5.80 1.01 8.32
CA SER A 240 -5.53 -0.43 8.39
C SER A 240 -5.44 -0.92 9.83
N GLU A 241 -4.70 -0.22 10.70
CA GLU A 241 -4.61 -0.55 12.12
C GLU A 241 -5.96 -0.51 12.83
N GLN A 242 -6.79 0.51 12.54
CA GLN A 242 -8.14 0.61 13.09
C GLN A 242 -9.02 -0.55 12.61
N ARG A 243 -8.96 -0.89 11.32
CA ARG A 243 -9.70 -2.03 10.76
C ARG A 243 -9.30 -3.34 11.42
N ILE A 244 -8.00 -3.59 11.60
CA ILE A 244 -7.48 -4.77 12.31
C ILE A 244 -8.01 -4.80 13.75
N ARG A 245 -8.00 -3.68 14.47
CA ARG A 245 -8.53 -3.61 15.85
C ARG A 245 -10.02 -3.93 15.91
N LEU A 246 -10.82 -3.45 14.96
CA LEU A 246 -12.25 -3.76 14.89
C LEU A 246 -12.49 -5.25 14.63
N LEU A 247 -11.79 -5.84 13.66
CA LEU A 247 -11.87 -7.28 13.37
C LEU A 247 -11.44 -8.11 14.59
N MET A 248 -10.35 -7.73 15.26
CA MET A 248 -9.91 -8.40 16.50
C MET A 248 -10.95 -8.31 17.62
N ARG A 249 -11.67 -7.19 17.74
CA ARG A 249 -12.75 -7.04 18.72
C ARG A 249 -13.91 -7.98 18.41
N GLU A 250 -14.25 -8.14 17.13
CA GLU A 250 -15.31 -9.05 16.69
C GLU A 250 -14.93 -10.52 16.94
N VAL A 251 -13.71 -10.94 16.57
CA VAL A 251 -13.20 -12.29 16.86
C VAL A 251 -13.22 -12.57 18.36
N ASN A 252 -12.74 -11.63 19.18
CA ASN A 252 -12.78 -11.77 20.65
C ASN A 252 -14.20 -11.93 21.19
N HIS A 253 -15.17 -11.20 20.63
CA HIS A 253 -16.58 -11.35 21.01
C HIS A 253 -17.10 -12.76 20.66
N ARG A 254 -16.80 -13.26 19.47
CA ARG A 254 -17.20 -14.61 19.02
C ARG A 254 -16.58 -15.71 19.89
N VAL A 255 -15.29 -15.60 20.23
CA VAL A 255 -14.61 -16.54 21.13
C VAL A 255 -15.24 -16.53 22.52
N LYS A 256 -15.55 -15.35 23.08
CA LYS A 256 -16.25 -15.25 24.37
C LYS A 256 -17.62 -15.94 24.35
N ASN A 257 -18.36 -15.81 23.25
CA ASN A 257 -19.64 -16.50 23.09
C ASN A 257 -19.47 -18.03 23.06
N GLN A 258 -18.44 -18.54 22.40
CA GLN A 258 -18.13 -19.98 22.39
C GLN A 258 -17.79 -20.50 23.79
N TYR A 259 -16.98 -19.75 24.56
CA TYR A 259 -16.69 -20.12 25.94
C TYR A 259 -17.93 -20.13 26.83
N ALA A 260 -18.85 -19.18 26.65
CA ALA A 260 -20.10 -19.18 27.40
C ALA A 260 -20.95 -20.44 27.13
N VAL A 261 -20.98 -20.91 25.88
CA VAL A 261 -21.64 -22.18 25.50
C VAL A 261 -20.94 -23.37 26.15
N ILE A 262 -19.61 -23.44 26.11
CA ILE A 262 -18.81 -24.54 26.71
C ILE A 262 -19.00 -24.59 28.23
N ILE A 263 -18.94 -23.44 28.91
CA ILE A 263 -19.16 -23.36 30.36
C ILE A 263 -20.58 -23.82 30.72
N SER A 264 -21.58 -23.39 29.95
CA SER A 264 -22.97 -23.82 30.15
C SER A 264 -23.13 -25.32 29.94
N MET A 265 -22.44 -25.87 28.94
CA MET A 265 -22.41 -27.31 28.66
C MET A 265 -21.80 -28.10 29.81
N ILE A 266 -20.62 -27.72 30.28
CA ILE A 266 -19.95 -28.35 31.42
C ILE A 266 -20.85 -28.35 32.66
N ARG A 267 -21.46 -27.20 32.96
CA ARG A 267 -22.36 -27.06 34.10
C ARG A 267 -23.57 -27.99 34.01
N GLU A 268 -24.18 -28.13 32.84
CA GLU A 268 -25.34 -29.01 32.67
C GLU A 268 -24.97 -30.49 32.68
N ILE A 269 -23.82 -30.89 32.11
CA ILE A 269 -23.35 -32.27 32.20
C ILE A 269 -23.04 -32.63 33.65
N GLY A 270 -22.42 -31.73 34.39
CA GLY A 270 -22.08 -31.94 35.81
C GLY A 270 -23.29 -32.20 36.71
N LYS A 271 -24.49 -31.74 36.33
CA LYS A 271 -25.73 -32.03 37.07
C LYS A 271 -26.27 -33.45 36.86
N VAL A 272 -25.95 -34.05 35.71
CA VAL A 272 -26.60 -35.30 35.24
C VAL A 272 -25.62 -36.47 35.20
N ALA A 273 -24.32 -36.21 35.05
CA ALA A 273 -23.31 -37.25 34.97
C ALA A 273 -23.19 -38.03 36.28
N ILE A 274 -23.20 -39.35 36.15
CA ILE A 274 -23.23 -40.28 37.28
C ILE A 274 -21.80 -40.61 37.74
N THR A 275 -20.84 -40.62 36.79
CA THR A 275 -19.42 -40.94 37.07
C THR A 275 -18.48 -39.93 36.40
N PRO A 276 -17.27 -39.70 36.95
CA PRO A 276 -16.26 -38.85 36.32
C PRO A 276 -15.92 -39.25 34.89
N ALA A 277 -15.83 -40.55 34.59
CA ALA A 277 -15.58 -41.04 33.24
C ALA A 277 -16.72 -40.63 32.27
N SER A 278 -17.98 -40.88 32.66
CA SER A 278 -19.14 -40.49 31.84
C SER A 278 -19.25 -38.98 31.63
N PHE A 279 -18.76 -38.17 32.57
CA PHE A 279 -18.69 -36.73 32.43
C PHE A 279 -17.67 -36.32 31.36
N VAL A 280 -16.44 -36.87 31.44
CA VAL A 280 -15.36 -36.58 30.49
C VAL A 280 -15.76 -36.96 29.07
N ASP A 281 -16.35 -38.15 28.90
CA ASP A 281 -16.78 -38.63 27.58
C ASP A 281 -17.86 -37.72 26.98
N GLN A 282 -18.88 -37.35 27.76
CA GLN A 282 -19.95 -36.45 27.29
C GLN A 282 -19.46 -35.04 26.95
N VAL A 283 -18.47 -34.52 27.68
CA VAL A 283 -17.84 -33.22 27.36
C VAL A 283 -17.04 -33.35 26.06
N ARG A 284 -16.24 -34.41 25.91
CA ARG A 284 -15.41 -34.64 24.72
C ARG A 284 -16.25 -34.78 23.45
N ASP A 285 -17.30 -35.59 23.49
CA ASP A 285 -18.18 -35.83 22.32
C ASP A 285 -18.74 -34.50 21.78
N ARG A 286 -19.21 -33.64 22.69
CA ARG A 286 -19.81 -32.35 22.33
C ARG A 286 -18.80 -31.29 21.91
N ILE A 287 -17.59 -31.28 22.49
CA ILE A 287 -16.50 -30.42 22.00
C ILE A 287 -16.11 -30.83 20.58
N THR A 288 -16.09 -32.13 20.29
CA THR A 288 -15.80 -32.63 18.94
C THR A 288 -16.88 -32.16 17.95
N ALA A 289 -18.16 -32.26 18.33
CA ALA A 289 -19.26 -31.76 17.51
C ALA A 289 -19.21 -30.24 17.24
N LEU A 290 -18.80 -29.47 18.26
CA LEU A 290 -18.56 -28.03 18.13
C LEU A 290 -17.41 -27.76 17.15
N ALA A 291 -16.34 -28.55 17.19
CA ALA A 291 -15.21 -28.46 16.27
C ALA A 291 -15.63 -28.78 14.83
N ASP A 292 -16.42 -29.83 14.60
CA ASP A 292 -16.93 -30.18 13.27
C ASP A 292 -17.77 -29.04 12.66
N SER A 293 -18.59 -28.38 13.49
CA SER A 293 -19.37 -27.20 13.06
C SER A 293 -18.46 -25.99 12.77
N HIS A 294 -17.33 -25.89 13.45
CA HIS A 294 -16.34 -24.84 13.27
C HIS A 294 -15.55 -25.03 11.98
N ASP A 295 -15.16 -26.27 11.67
CA ASP A 295 -14.42 -26.60 10.46
C ASP A 295 -15.24 -26.24 9.21
N LEU A 296 -16.55 -26.49 9.21
CA LEU A 296 -17.46 -26.02 8.14
C LEU A 296 -17.46 -24.50 7.96
N LEU A 297 -17.34 -23.74 9.05
CA LEU A 297 -17.25 -22.27 8.96
C LEU A 297 -15.91 -21.81 8.40
N VAL A 298 -14.83 -22.50 8.75
CA VAL A 298 -13.49 -22.20 8.23
C VAL A 298 -13.42 -22.50 6.73
N GLU A 299 -13.94 -23.66 6.30
CA GLU A 299 -14.02 -24.06 4.89
C GLU A 299 -14.90 -23.10 4.07
N GLY A 300 -16.02 -22.65 4.62
CA GLY A 300 -16.92 -21.66 4.02
C GLY A 300 -16.45 -20.20 4.12
N GLY A 301 -15.18 -19.94 4.45
CA GLY A 301 -14.63 -18.58 4.52
C GLY A 301 -15.34 -17.67 5.54
N TRP A 302 -15.88 -18.25 6.61
CA TRP A 302 -16.69 -17.60 7.65
C TRP A 302 -18.01 -16.98 7.18
N GLN A 303 -18.41 -17.18 5.92
CA GLN A 303 -19.69 -16.70 5.40
C GLN A 303 -20.85 -17.57 5.90
N GLY A 304 -20.62 -18.85 6.15
CA GLY A 304 -21.66 -19.79 6.54
C GLY A 304 -21.35 -21.22 6.13
N ALA A 305 -22.36 -22.09 6.22
CA ALA A 305 -22.31 -23.45 5.69
C ALA A 305 -23.70 -23.87 5.19
N ALA A 306 -23.76 -24.73 4.18
CA ALA A 306 -25.05 -25.21 3.69
C ALA A 306 -25.73 -26.06 4.78
N ILE A 307 -27.04 -25.90 4.99
CA ILE A 307 -27.77 -26.67 6.01
C ILE A 307 -27.61 -28.19 5.82
N ARG A 308 -27.54 -28.66 4.57
CA ARG A 308 -27.33 -30.08 4.25
C ARG A 308 -25.98 -30.60 4.71
N GLU A 309 -24.92 -29.83 4.49
CA GLU A 309 -23.56 -30.19 4.90
C GLU A 309 -23.47 -30.26 6.42
N LEU A 310 -24.07 -29.30 7.13
CA LEU A 310 -24.13 -29.31 8.58
C LEU A 310 -24.88 -30.54 9.12
N ILE A 311 -26.04 -30.86 8.54
CA ILE A 311 -26.82 -32.06 8.90
C ILE A 311 -26.00 -33.33 8.66
N GLU A 312 -25.36 -33.45 7.50
CA GLU A 312 -24.56 -34.62 7.15
C GLU A 312 -23.36 -34.78 8.09
N ALA A 313 -22.62 -33.71 8.36
CA ALA A 313 -21.49 -33.71 9.29
C ALA A 313 -21.89 -34.20 10.70
N GLN A 314 -23.02 -33.73 11.23
CA GLN A 314 -23.45 -34.06 12.59
C GLN A 314 -24.08 -35.45 12.74
N ILE A 315 -24.67 -36.01 11.67
CA ILE A 315 -25.41 -37.29 11.75
C ILE A 315 -24.56 -38.47 11.26
N LYS A 316 -23.62 -38.25 10.34
CA LYS A 316 -22.76 -39.30 9.76
C LYS A 316 -22.12 -40.24 10.79
N PRO A 317 -21.68 -39.79 11.99
CA PRO A 317 -21.14 -40.71 13.01
C PRO A 317 -22.16 -41.72 13.57
N PHE A 318 -23.47 -41.45 13.45
CA PHE A 318 -24.53 -42.19 14.14
C PHE A 318 -25.40 -43.05 13.21
N ALA A 319 -25.52 -42.70 11.93
CA ALA A 319 -26.39 -43.40 10.98
C ALA A 319 -25.84 -43.43 9.56
N ALA A 320 -26.08 -44.55 8.87
CA ALA A 320 -25.89 -44.63 7.43
C ALA A 320 -26.91 -43.76 6.69
N ARG A 321 -26.51 -43.23 5.53
CA ARG A 321 -27.34 -42.34 4.68
C ARG A 321 -28.69 -42.93 4.31
N SER A 322 -28.84 -44.26 4.23
CA SER A 322 -30.10 -44.95 3.92
C SER A 322 -31.19 -44.80 5.00
N ARG A 323 -30.82 -44.40 6.22
CA ARG A 323 -31.72 -44.19 7.36
C ARG A 323 -32.07 -42.72 7.59
N LEU A 324 -31.51 -41.83 6.77
CA LEU A 324 -31.68 -40.39 6.84
C LEU A 324 -32.41 -39.90 5.59
N SER A 325 -33.40 -39.03 5.76
CA SER A 325 -34.07 -38.34 4.66
C SER A 325 -34.11 -36.85 4.94
N THR A 326 -33.54 -36.04 4.04
CA THR A 326 -33.41 -34.58 4.19
C THR A 326 -34.09 -33.86 3.04
N PHE A 327 -35.03 -32.96 3.35
CA PHE A 327 -35.82 -32.23 2.35
C PHE A 327 -35.90 -30.75 2.69
N GLY A 328 -35.82 -29.90 1.68
CA GLY A 328 -35.94 -28.45 1.84
C GLY A 328 -35.18 -27.68 0.77
N PRO A 329 -35.33 -26.35 0.69
CA PRO A 329 -34.61 -25.50 -0.25
C PRO A 329 -33.11 -25.40 0.11
N GLU A 330 -32.29 -24.97 -0.84
CA GLU A 330 -30.89 -24.63 -0.56
C GLU A 330 -30.84 -23.36 0.30
N ILE A 331 -30.23 -23.47 1.48
CA ILE A 331 -30.04 -22.36 2.42
C ILE A 331 -28.59 -22.40 2.92
N LEU A 332 -27.89 -21.28 2.73
CA LEU A 332 -26.61 -21.02 3.37
C LEU A 332 -26.88 -20.47 4.77
N LEU A 333 -26.58 -21.25 5.80
CA LEU A 333 -26.75 -20.84 7.19
C LEU A 333 -25.68 -19.82 7.57
N GLY A 334 -26.07 -18.73 8.24
CA GLY A 334 -25.12 -17.79 8.80
C GLY A 334 -24.31 -18.39 9.97
N PRO A 335 -23.17 -17.80 10.37
CA PRO A 335 -22.27 -18.40 11.36
C PRO A 335 -22.91 -18.71 12.72
N GLY A 336 -23.83 -17.84 13.18
CA GLY A 336 -24.59 -18.09 14.40
C GLY A 336 -25.48 -19.33 14.26
N ALA A 337 -26.22 -19.44 13.17
CA ALA A 337 -27.10 -20.58 12.91
C ALA A 337 -26.32 -21.89 12.80
N VAL A 338 -25.18 -21.90 12.09
CA VAL A 338 -24.30 -23.08 12.00
C VAL A 338 -23.88 -23.56 13.38
N GLN A 339 -23.45 -22.64 14.23
CA GLN A 339 -23.00 -22.96 15.59
C GLN A 339 -24.10 -23.59 16.45
N TYR A 340 -25.31 -23.04 16.44
CA TYR A 340 -26.38 -23.49 17.33
C TYR A 340 -27.18 -24.68 16.76
N LEU A 341 -27.39 -24.73 15.44
CA LEU A 341 -28.00 -25.88 14.79
C LEU A 341 -27.06 -27.09 14.80
N GLY A 342 -25.75 -26.88 14.68
CA GLY A 342 -24.76 -27.95 14.80
C GLY A 342 -24.86 -28.69 16.13
N ILE A 343 -24.92 -27.94 17.24
CA ILE A 343 -25.12 -28.52 18.57
C ILE A 343 -26.50 -29.20 18.66
N ALA A 344 -27.58 -28.57 18.17
CA ALA A 344 -28.92 -29.15 18.21
C ALA A 344 -28.99 -30.49 17.45
N PHE A 345 -28.44 -30.56 16.23
CA PHE A 345 -28.38 -31.78 15.43
C PHE A 345 -27.53 -32.86 16.09
N HIS A 346 -26.39 -32.50 16.67
CA HIS A 346 -25.57 -33.45 17.42
C HIS A 346 -26.34 -34.05 18.61
N GLU A 347 -27.04 -33.23 19.38
CA GLU A 347 -27.85 -33.68 20.51
C GLU A 347 -28.99 -34.60 20.08
N LEU A 348 -29.70 -34.24 19.00
CA LEU A 348 -30.76 -35.07 18.43
C LEU A 348 -30.21 -36.40 17.90
N ALA A 349 -29.11 -36.39 17.15
CA ALA A 349 -28.49 -37.61 16.61
C ALA A 349 -27.99 -38.54 17.72
N THR A 350 -27.33 -37.98 18.75
CA THR A 350 -26.87 -38.73 19.92
C THR A 350 -28.04 -39.35 20.69
N ASN A 351 -29.13 -38.58 20.89
CA ASN A 351 -30.33 -39.08 21.56
C ASN A 351 -31.03 -40.16 20.74
N ALA A 352 -31.12 -40.00 19.42
CA ALA A 352 -31.67 -40.99 18.51
C ALA A 352 -30.88 -42.30 18.60
N ALA A 353 -29.54 -42.23 18.65
CA ALA A 353 -28.66 -43.41 18.74
C ALA A 353 -28.76 -44.12 20.09
N LYS A 354 -28.76 -43.35 21.20
CA LYS A 354 -28.77 -43.93 22.55
C LYS A 354 -30.16 -44.41 22.99
N TYR A 355 -31.21 -43.70 22.59
CA TYR A 355 -32.54 -43.88 23.17
C TYR A 355 -33.71 -43.85 22.18
N GLY A 356 -33.49 -43.30 20.97
CA GLY A 356 -34.54 -43.04 20.00
C GLY A 356 -34.50 -43.97 18.79
N ALA A 357 -34.85 -43.44 17.62
CA ALA A 357 -35.00 -44.23 16.39
C ALA A 357 -33.74 -45.01 16.00
N LEU A 358 -32.56 -44.38 16.11
CA LEU A 358 -31.32 -45.00 15.65
C LEU A 358 -30.84 -46.18 16.51
N SER A 359 -31.37 -46.34 17.73
CA SER A 359 -31.10 -47.51 18.59
C SER A 359 -31.67 -48.84 18.06
N ARG A 360 -32.66 -48.78 17.15
CA ARG A 360 -33.25 -49.94 16.44
C ARG A 360 -32.66 -50.03 15.04
N GLN A 361 -32.61 -51.22 14.42
CA GLN A 361 -32.09 -51.34 13.04
C GLN A 361 -32.97 -50.61 12.00
N ASP A 362 -34.29 -50.64 12.18
CA ASP A 362 -35.26 -50.09 11.21
C ASP A 362 -35.62 -48.61 11.43
N GLY A 363 -35.12 -47.99 12.49
CA GLY A 363 -35.47 -46.61 12.79
C GLY A 363 -34.96 -45.63 11.74
N ARG A 364 -35.67 -44.52 11.55
CA ARG A 364 -35.36 -43.52 10.53
C ARG A 364 -35.43 -42.13 11.11
N ILE A 365 -34.62 -41.24 10.56
CA ILE A 365 -34.66 -39.80 10.81
C ILE A 365 -35.07 -39.11 9.52
N GLU A 366 -36.10 -38.27 9.62
CA GLU A 366 -36.54 -37.35 8.59
C GLU A 366 -36.31 -35.92 9.06
N ILE A 367 -35.66 -35.10 8.24
CA ILE A 367 -35.40 -33.70 8.51
C ILE A 367 -35.94 -32.89 7.35
N GLN A 368 -36.91 -32.03 7.64
CA GLN A 368 -37.55 -31.18 6.65
C GLN A 368 -37.39 -29.73 7.05
N TRP A 369 -37.03 -28.86 6.11
CA TRP A 369 -37.09 -27.43 6.32
C TRP A 369 -37.77 -26.72 5.16
N GLU A 370 -38.44 -25.63 5.49
CA GLU A 370 -39.19 -24.80 4.56
C GLU A 370 -39.02 -23.32 4.87
N VAL A 371 -39.20 -22.49 3.86
CA VAL A 371 -39.27 -21.03 3.98
C VAL A 371 -40.69 -20.62 3.65
N ALA A 372 -41.43 -20.20 4.66
CA ALA A 372 -42.77 -19.66 4.50
C ALA A 372 -42.68 -18.15 4.26
N LYS A 373 -43.11 -17.71 3.08
CA LYS A 373 -43.25 -16.28 2.76
C LYS A 373 -44.48 -15.72 3.46
N ILE A 374 -44.32 -14.60 4.17
CA ILE A 374 -45.43 -13.91 4.83
C ILE A 374 -45.67 -12.60 4.07
N ALA A 375 -46.93 -12.28 3.77
CA ALA A 375 -47.31 -11.11 2.97
C ALA A 375 -46.93 -9.76 3.63
N GLU A 376 -46.93 -9.72 4.97
CA GLU A 376 -46.42 -8.60 5.78
C GLU A 376 -45.56 -9.20 6.91
N GLY A 377 -44.23 -9.07 6.81
CA GLY A 377 -43.29 -9.57 7.82
C GLY A 377 -41.99 -10.09 7.23
N ALA A 378 -41.14 -10.65 8.09
CA ALA A 378 -39.95 -11.37 7.64
C ALA A 378 -40.33 -12.80 7.25
N ASP A 379 -39.73 -13.31 6.16
CA ASP A 379 -39.82 -14.72 5.78
C ASP A 379 -39.47 -15.60 6.99
N THR A 380 -40.21 -16.70 7.15
CA THR A 380 -40.06 -17.58 8.31
C THR A 380 -39.40 -18.88 7.89
N PHE A 381 -38.30 -19.21 8.56
CA PHE A 381 -37.65 -20.50 8.48
C PHE A 381 -38.31 -21.47 9.47
N ARG A 382 -38.72 -22.63 8.98
CA ARG A 382 -39.25 -23.71 9.81
C ARG A 382 -38.50 -25.01 9.52
N LEU A 383 -38.00 -25.64 10.57
CA LEU A 383 -37.24 -26.89 10.54
C LEU A 383 -37.95 -27.92 11.42
N VAL A 384 -38.14 -29.12 10.89
CA VAL A 384 -38.78 -30.24 11.56
C VAL A 384 -37.86 -31.45 11.50
N TRP A 385 -37.48 -31.95 12.68
CA TRP A 385 -36.82 -33.24 12.86
C TRP A 385 -37.84 -34.26 13.34
N ARG A 386 -37.94 -35.41 12.66
CA ARG A 386 -38.86 -36.50 12.99
C ARG A 386 -38.11 -37.81 13.09
N GLU A 387 -38.31 -38.50 14.20
CA GLU A 387 -37.84 -39.87 14.43
C GLU A 387 -38.99 -40.86 14.30
N SER A 388 -38.73 -41.99 13.64
CA SER A 388 -39.70 -43.08 13.49
C SER A 388 -39.04 -44.45 13.61
N GLY A 389 -39.82 -45.49 13.93
CA GLY A 389 -39.31 -46.86 14.06
C GLY A 389 -38.43 -47.11 15.29
N GLY A 390 -38.43 -46.17 16.24
CA GLY A 390 -37.72 -46.29 17.53
C GLY A 390 -38.45 -47.14 18.56
N PRO A 391 -37.83 -47.38 19.74
CA PRO A 391 -38.51 -47.99 20.87
C PRO A 391 -39.65 -47.09 21.35
N ALA A 392 -40.68 -47.68 21.99
CA ALA A 392 -41.74 -46.91 22.62
C ALA A 392 -41.14 -45.97 23.67
N THR A 393 -41.11 -44.67 23.38
CA THR A 393 -40.48 -43.68 24.24
C THR A 393 -41.28 -43.56 25.54
N LYS A 394 -40.66 -43.90 26.68
CA LYS A 394 -41.21 -43.51 27.98
C LYS A 394 -41.07 -42.00 28.11
N HIS A 395 -42.18 -41.31 28.39
CA HIS A 395 -42.22 -39.89 28.74
C HIS A 395 -41.43 -39.66 30.04
N GLY A 396 -40.11 -39.60 29.92
CA GLY A 396 -39.24 -39.14 30.98
C GLY A 396 -38.95 -37.67 30.74
N ASP A 397 -39.23 -36.83 31.72
CA ASP A 397 -38.87 -35.42 31.76
C ASP A 397 -37.34 -35.29 31.86
N ARG A 398 -36.65 -35.64 30.77
CA ARG A 398 -35.19 -35.68 30.71
C ARG A 398 -34.68 -34.26 30.65
N GLN A 399 -34.41 -33.72 31.83
CA GLN A 399 -33.72 -32.45 32.01
C GLN A 399 -32.22 -32.68 31.83
N GLY A 400 -31.65 -32.05 30.81
CA GLY A 400 -30.23 -32.12 30.51
C GLY A 400 -29.88 -31.11 29.42
N PHE A 401 -28.59 -31.02 29.11
CA PHE A 401 -28.07 -30.04 28.15
C PHE A 401 -28.77 -30.12 26.78
N GLY A 402 -29.03 -31.31 26.24
CA GLY A 402 -29.73 -31.46 24.96
C GLY A 402 -31.11 -30.81 24.97
N THR A 403 -31.90 -31.04 26.01
CA THR A 403 -33.21 -30.40 26.19
C THR A 403 -33.09 -28.87 26.33
N LEU A 404 -32.06 -28.38 27.04
CA LEU A 404 -31.78 -26.95 27.17
C LEU A 404 -31.44 -26.32 25.80
N VAL A 405 -30.59 -26.99 25.00
CA VAL A 405 -30.23 -26.53 23.66
C VAL A 405 -31.44 -26.48 22.75
N LEU A 406 -32.18 -27.58 22.68
CA LEU A 406 -33.30 -27.76 21.77
C LEU A 406 -34.47 -26.84 22.09
N LYS A 407 -34.78 -26.62 23.38
CA LYS A 407 -35.94 -25.81 23.81
C LYS A 407 -35.63 -24.32 23.96
N ARG A 408 -34.38 -23.96 24.29
CA ARG A 408 -34.05 -22.59 24.72
C ARG A 408 -32.87 -21.97 23.97
N VAL A 409 -31.71 -22.63 23.92
CA VAL A 409 -30.49 -21.97 23.40
C VAL A 409 -30.56 -21.76 21.89
N ALA A 410 -30.81 -22.83 21.12
CA ALA A 410 -30.90 -22.75 19.67
C ALA A 410 -32.02 -21.81 19.19
N PRO A 411 -33.27 -21.92 19.65
CA PRO A 411 -34.33 -20.99 19.23
C PRO A 411 -34.02 -19.55 19.63
N ALA A 412 -33.57 -19.28 20.86
CA ALA A 412 -33.30 -17.91 21.31
C ALA A 412 -32.17 -17.25 20.49
N ALA A 413 -31.13 -17.99 20.14
CA ALA A 413 -30.02 -17.48 19.34
C ALA A 413 -30.44 -17.06 17.92
N MET A 414 -31.48 -17.70 17.37
CA MET A 414 -32.05 -17.36 16.06
C MET A 414 -33.29 -16.45 16.16
N GLY A 415 -33.59 -15.90 17.35
CA GLY A 415 -34.78 -15.06 17.57
C GLY A 415 -36.10 -15.81 17.36
N GLY A 416 -36.09 -17.13 17.51
CA GLY A 416 -37.19 -18.03 17.22
C GLY A 416 -37.76 -18.75 18.44
N THR A 417 -38.59 -19.75 18.17
CA THR A 417 -39.20 -20.63 19.16
C THR A 417 -39.03 -22.09 18.73
N SER A 418 -39.20 -23.00 19.68
CA SER A 418 -39.16 -24.44 19.37
C SER A 418 -40.17 -25.22 20.19
N GLN A 419 -40.53 -26.40 19.67
CA GLN A 419 -41.38 -27.38 20.33
C GLN A 419 -40.73 -28.75 20.23
N LEU A 420 -40.76 -29.51 21.32
CA LEU A 420 -40.24 -30.87 21.40
C LEU A 420 -41.34 -31.79 21.91
N GLU A 421 -41.79 -32.69 21.05
CA GLU A 421 -42.92 -33.59 21.29
C GLU A 421 -42.47 -35.04 21.26
N PHE A 422 -42.93 -35.81 22.25
CA PHE A 422 -42.76 -37.26 22.28
C PHE A 422 -44.10 -37.89 21.94
N THR A 423 -44.15 -38.63 20.83
CA THR A 423 -45.35 -39.34 20.36
C THR A 423 -45.12 -40.84 20.48
N LYS A 424 -46.20 -41.64 20.39
CA LYS A 424 -46.06 -43.11 20.28
C LYS A 424 -45.26 -43.54 19.04
N ALA A 425 -45.24 -42.71 18.00
CA ALA A 425 -44.55 -42.98 16.74
C ALA A 425 -43.06 -42.60 16.80
N GLY A 426 -42.63 -41.80 17.79
CA GLY A 426 -41.26 -41.32 17.95
C GLY A 426 -41.20 -39.86 18.42
N LEU A 427 -40.07 -39.21 18.20
CA LEU A 427 -39.78 -37.84 18.61
C LEU A 427 -39.99 -36.86 17.45
N VAL A 428 -40.58 -35.70 17.74
CA VAL A 428 -40.68 -34.58 16.80
C VAL A 428 -40.12 -33.32 17.45
N TRP A 429 -39.15 -32.69 16.80
CA TRP A 429 -38.66 -31.36 17.18
C TRP A 429 -38.93 -30.37 16.06
N THR A 430 -39.59 -29.27 16.38
CA THR A 430 -39.88 -28.18 15.44
C THR A 430 -39.20 -26.92 15.92
N LEU A 431 -38.45 -26.26 15.05
CA LEU A 431 -37.83 -24.96 15.25
C LEU A 431 -38.42 -23.98 14.23
N THR A 432 -38.82 -22.79 14.71
CA THR A 432 -39.32 -21.71 13.86
C THR A 432 -38.58 -20.42 14.19
N ALA A 433 -38.02 -19.75 13.19
CA ALA A 433 -37.24 -18.53 13.36
C ALA A 433 -37.39 -17.59 12.15
N PRO A 434 -37.16 -16.28 12.30
CA PRO A 434 -37.04 -15.36 11.17
C PRO A 434 -35.89 -15.81 10.26
N LEU A 435 -36.13 -15.90 8.95
CA LEU A 435 -35.15 -16.35 7.97
C LEU A 435 -33.87 -15.51 8.01
N GLN A 436 -33.99 -14.19 8.17
CA GLN A 436 -32.86 -13.26 8.28
C GLN A 436 -31.89 -13.57 9.44
N SER A 437 -32.38 -14.26 10.49
CA SER A 437 -31.58 -14.65 11.65
C SER A 437 -30.93 -16.03 11.48
N VAL A 438 -31.29 -16.74 10.41
CA VAL A 438 -30.83 -18.10 10.09
C VAL A 438 -29.91 -18.09 8.88
N GLN A 439 -30.30 -17.42 7.80
CA GLN A 439 -29.53 -17.38 6.56
C GLN A 439 -28.36 -16.40 6.64
N SER A 440 -27.29 -16.70 5.92
CA SER A 440 -26.20 -15.74 5.74
C SER A 440 -26.71 -14.51 4.98
N ALA A 441 -26.17 -13.33 5.30
CA ALA A 441 -26.48 -12.14 4.54
C ALA A 441 -25.95 -12.32 3.11
N SER A 442 -26.83 -12.24 2.11
CA SER A 442 -26.39 -12.13 0.72
C SER A 442 -25.69 -10.77 0.54
N GLU A 443 -24.50 -10.77 -0.06
CA GLU A 443 -23.82 -9.55 -0.50
C GLU A 443 -24.68 -8.76 -1.50
#